data_AF-A0A3S2BR62-F1
#
_entry.id   AF-A0A3S2BR62-F1
#
_cell.length_a   1.000
_cell.length_b   1.000
_cell.length_c   1.000
_cell.angle_alpha   90.00
_cell.angle_beta   90.00
_cell.angle_gamma   90.00
#
_symmetry.space_group_name_H-M   'P 1'
#
loop_
_entity.id
_entity.type
_entity.pdbx_description
1 polymer ?
#
loop_
_entity_poly.entity_id
_entity_poly.type
_entity_poly.pdbx_seq_one_letter_code
_entity_poly.pdbx_strand_id
1 'polypeptide(L)'
;LRIWGKITTTVIFVAHSIDEPIFRADRVVVMTARPGAVKEIIDIDLPRPRDGDIRASAEFNLYRARVWDVLRDEVNKAQKDWTLSPAFSH
;
A
#
# COMPACT_ATOMS: atom_id res chain seq x y z
N LEU A 1 31.38 19.46 19.41
CA LEU A 1 31.37 18.31 18.46
C LEU A 1 30.18 18.46 17.53
N ARG A 2 30.41 18.65 16.22
CA ARG A 2 29.33 18.77 15.21
C ARG A 2 29.21 17.44 14.47
N ILE A 3 28.38 16.54 14.97
CA ILE A 3 28.07 15.26 14.32
C ILE A 3 26.62 15.31 13.85
N TRP A 4 26.39 15.98 12.72
CA TRP A 4 25.12 15.92 12.01
C TRP A 4 25.43 15.64 10.54
N GLY A 5 25.86 14.39 10.29
CA GLY A 5 25.79 13.81 8.97
C GLY A 5 24.32 13.57 8.66
N LYS A 6 23.86 14.03 7.49
CA LYS A 6 22.51 13.81 6.97
C LYS A 6 22.23 12.30 6.88
N ILE A 7 21.61 11.72 7.91
CA ILE A 7 21.12 10.35 7.84
C ILE A 7 19.83 10.39 7.04
N THR A 8 19.88 9.90 5.80
CA THR A 8 18.69 9.62 5.00
C THR A 8 18.14 8.27 5.45
N THR A 9 17.36 8.26 6.53
CA THR A 9 16.71 7.03 7.00
C THR A 9 15.58 6.67 6.03
N THR A 10 15.66 5.50 5.40
CA THR A 10 14.53 4.92 4.66
C THR A 10 13.67 4.13 5.64
N VAL A 11 12.37 4.45 5.72
CA VAL A 11 11.42 3.77 6.60
C VAL A 11 10.38 3.05 5.75
N ILE A 12 10.12 1.79 6.07
CA ILE A 12 9.09 0.96 5.41
C ILE A 12 8.02 0.64 6.45
N PHE A 13 6.76 0.86 6.08
CA PHE A 13 5.60 0.49 6.89
C PHE A 13 4.80 -0.58 6.18
N VAL A 14 4.40 -1.62 6.93
CA VAL A 14 3.42 -2.61 6.47
C VAL A 14 2.05 -2.16 6.98
N ALA A 15 1.13 -1.93 6.05
CA ALA A 15 -0.22 -1.48 6.37
C ALA A 15 -1.22 -2.63 6.40
N HIS A 16 -2.29 -2.45 7.19
CA HIS A 16 -3.40 -3.40 7.26
C HIS A 16 -4.67 -2.90 6.56
N SER A 17 -4.63 -1.68 6.02
CA SER A 17 -5.71 -1.10 5.22
C SER A 17 -5.14 -0.26 4.08
N ILE A 18 -6.00 0.11 3.12
CA ILE A 18 -5.64 0.92 1.95
C ILE A 18 -5.37 2.38 2.34
N ASP A 19 -6.06 2.87 3.37
CA ASP A 19 -5.99 4.28 3.74
C ASP A 19 -4.70 4.65 4.46
N GLU A 20 -4.19 3.74 5.28
CA GLU A 20 -2.95 3.97 6.02
C GLU A 20 -1.73 4.32 5.15
N PRO A 21 -1.39 3.56 4.09
CA PRO A 21 -0.22 3.83 3.28
C PRO A 21 -0.41 5.11 2.46
N ILE A 22 -1.61 5.39 1.95
CA ILE A 22 -1.93 6.64 1.25
C ILE A 22 -1.75 7.83 2.19
N PHE A 23 -2.22 7.72 3.43
CA PHE A 23 -2.12 8.79 4.42
C PHE A 23 -0.68 9.02 4.88
N ARG A 24 0.13 7.97 5.07
CA ARG A 24 1.45 8.10 5.73
C ARG A 24 2.64 8.19 4.76
N ALA A 25 2.57 7.51 3.62
CA ALA A 25 3.73 7.31 2.75
C ALA A 25 3.76 8.28 1.55
N ASP A 26 4.96 8.55 1.04
CA ASP A 26 5.16 9.19 -0.27
C ASP A 26 5.02 8.18 -1.42
N ARG A 27 5.19 6.89 -1.11
CA ARG A 27 5.10 5.78 -2.07
C ARG A 27 4.36 4.60 -1.46
N VAL A 28 3.40 4.06 -2.20
CA VAL A 28 2.67 2.85 -1.85
C VAL A 28 3.14 1.73 -2.77
N VAL A 29 3.71 0.68 -2.19
CA VAL A 29 4.13 -0.52 -2.94
C VAL A 29 3.06 -1.58 -2.77
N VAL A 30 2.42 -1.98 -3.86
CA VAL A 30 1.47 -3.08 -3.88
C VAL A 30 2.20 -4.36 -4.26
N MET A 31 2.03 -5.42 -3.47
CA MET A 31 2.66 -6.72 -3.69
C MET A 31 1.64 -7.75 -4.19
N THR A 32 2.09 -8.67 -5.04
CA THR A 32 1.32 -9.87 -5.41
C THR A 32 1.24 -10.84 -4.24
N ALA A 33 0.20 -11.69 -4.22
CA ALA A 33 -0.01 -12.65 -3.14
C ALA A 33 1.09 -13.73 -3.09
N ARG A 34 1.15 -14.60 -4.12
CA ARG A 34 2.16 -15.66 -4.25
C ARG A 34 2.51 -15.92 -5.73
N PRO A 35 3.80 -16.04 -6.08
CA PRO A 35 4.96 -15.64 -5.30
C PRO A 35 4.94 -14.11 -5.05
N GLY A 36 5.46 -13.67 -3.90
CA GLY A 36 5.45 -12.25 -3.52
C GLY A 36 6.41 -11.44 -4.37
N ALA A 37 5.87 -10.56 -5.21
CA ALA A 37 6.58 -9.67 -6.09
C ALA A 37 5.96 -8.27 -6.04
N VAL A 38 6.71 -7.25 -6.44
CA VAL A 38 6.16 -5.89 -6.61
C VAL A 38 5.23 -5.91 -7.81
N LYS A 39 3.95 -5.61 -7.57
CA LYS A 39 2.94 -5.45 -8.62
C LYS A 39 2.95 -4.05 -9.18
N GLU A 40 2.92 -3.05 -8.30
CA GLU A 40 2.89 -1.64 -8.67
C GLU A 40 3.50 -0.79 -7.56
N ILE A 41 4.10 0.33 -7.96
CA ILE A 41 4.52 1.40 -7.06
C ILE A 41 3.70 2.63 -7.43
N ILE A 42 2.97 3.17 -6.46
CA ILE A 42 2.10 4.32 -6.63
C ILE A 42 2.72 5.48 -5.84
N ASP A 43 3.15 6.52 -6.55
CA ASP A 43 3.60 7.76 -5.93
C ASP A 43 2.39 8.57 -5.42
N ILE A 44 2.46 9.03 -4.17
CA ILE A 44 1.38 9.77 -3.50
C ILE A 44 1.78 11.24 -3.42
N ASP A 45 1.37 11.99 -4.44
CA ASP A 45 1.50 13.44 -4.47
C ASP A 45 0.29 14.08 -3.78
N LEU A 46 0.31 14.03 -2.44
CA LEU A 46 -0.64 14.73 -1.59
C LEU A 46 0.11 15.78 -0.77
N PRO A 47 -0.39 17.02 -0.67
CA PRO A 47 0.28 18.09 0.05
C PRO A 47 0.54 17.71 1.52
N ARG A 48 1.68 18.15 2.05
CA ARG A 48 2.03 18.01 3.47
C ARG A 48 1.86 19.36 4.17
N PRO A 49 1.38 19.41 5.43
CA PRO A 49 0.96 18.27 6.27
C PRO A 49 -0.38 17.66 5.84
N ARG A 50 -0.51 16.34 6.00
CA ARG A 50 -1.77 15.61 5.75
C ARG A 50 -2.56 15.58 7.05
N ASP A 51 -3.71 16.25 7.09
CA ASP A 51 -4.59 16.34 8.26
C ASP A 51 -5.78 15.36 8.16
N GLY A 52 -6.75 15.46 9.07
CA GLY A 52 -7.94 14.62 9.05
C GLY A 52 -8.77 14.79 7.77
N ASP A 53 -8.90 16.03 7.32
CA ASP A 53 -9.82 16.46 6.25
C ASP A 53 -9.39 15.94 4.88
N ILE A 54 -8.08 15.76 4.66
CA ILE A 54 -7.56 15.22 3.40
C ILE A 54 -8.12 13.83 3.07
N ARG A 55 -8.54 13.03 4.07
CA ARG A 55 -9.12 11.69 3.83
C ARG A 55 -10.45 11.76 3.09
N ALA A 56 -11.17 12.88 3.20
CA ALA A 56 -12.42 13.13 2.51
C ALA A 56 -12.21 13.79 1.13
N SER A 57 -10.98 14.17 0.79
CA SER A 57 -10.68 14.89 -0.45
C SER A 57 -10.85 13.99 -1.69
N ALA A 58 -11.11 14.62 -2.84
CA ALA A 58 -11.25 13.91 -4.10
C ALA A 58 -9.92 13.22 -4.48
N GLU A 59 -8.79 13.88 -4.28
CA GLU A 59 -7.45 13.36 -4.56
C GLU A 59 -7.16 12.11 -3.74
N PHE A 60 -7.49 12.11 -2.44
CA PHE A 60 -7.31 10.92 -1.60
C PHE A 60 -8.17 9.76 -2.09
N ASN A 61 -9.41 10.03 -2.47
CA ASN A 61 -10.33 9.02 -3.01
C ASN A 61 -9.84 8.44 -4.35
N LEU A 62 -9.16 9.24 -5.19
CA LEU A 62 -8.53 8.75 -6.41
C LEU A 62 -7.41 7.75 -6.11
N TYR A 63 -6.55 8.05 -5.14
CA TYR A 63 -5.52 7.10 -4.70
C TYR A 63 -6.14 5.84 -4.10
N ARG A 64 -7.20 5.98 -3.29
CA ARG A 64 -7.93 4.83 -2.72
C ARG A 64 -8.49 3.93 -3.81
N ALA A 65 -9.14 4.50 -4.82
CA ALA A 65 -9.67 3.76 -5.96
C ALA A 65 -8.56 3.03 -6.73
N ARG A 66 -7.45 3.72 -7.03
CA ARG A 66 -6.30 3.12 -7.71
C ARG A 66 -5.72 1.95 -6.93
N VAL A 67 -5.44 2.12 -5.65
CA VAL A 67 -4.89 1.04 -4.81
C VAL A 67 -5.87 -0.13 -4.73
N TRP A 68 -7.17 0.14 -4.57
CA TRP A 68 -8.19 -0.89 -4.55
C TRP A 68 -8.25 -1.70 -5.84
N ASP A 69 -8.19 -1.05 -7.01
CA ASP A 69 -8.25 -1.74 -8.29
C ASP A 69 -7.04 -2.65 -8.50
N VAL A 70 -5.84 -2.20 -8.10
CA VAL A 70 -4.63 -3.04 -8.15
C VAL A 70 -4.73 -4.23 -7.19
N LEU A 71 -5.27 -4.01 -5.98
CA LEU A 71 -5.42 -5.06 -4.96
C LEU A 71 -6.52 -6.07 -5.28
N ARG A 72 -7.65 -5.64 -5.87
CA ARG A 72 -8.82 -6.48 -6.15
C ARG A 72 -8.44 -7.74 -6.91
N ASP A 73 -7.59 -7.60 -7.92
CA ASP A 73 -7.09 -8.73 -8.70
C ASP A 73 -6.27 -9.71 -7.86
N GLU A 74 -5.46 -9.21 -6.94
CA GLU A 74 -4.62 -10.05 -6.08
C GLU A 74 -5.42 -10.74 -4.97
N VAL A 75 -6.42 -10.06 -4.41
CA VAL A 75 -7.36 -10.65 -3.45
C VAL A 75 -8.14 -11.79 -4.11
N ASN A 76 -8.65 -11.57 -5.33
CA ASN A 76 -9.38 -12.58 -6.08
C ASN A 76 -8.52 -13.81 -6.42
N LYS A 77 -7.25 -13.60 -6.81
CA LYS A 77 -6.30 -14.70 -7.06
C LYS A 77 -5.97 -15.45 -5.77
N ALA A 78 -5.65 -14.74 -4.69
CA ALA A 78 -5.31 -15.35 -3.41
C ALA A 78 -6.46 -16.21 -2.85
N GLN A 79 -7.71 -15.76 -3.00
CA GLN A 79 -8.89 -16.53 -2.62
C GLN A 79 -9.03 -17.81 -3.46
N LYS A 80 -8.84 -17.74 -4.78
CA LYS A 80 -8.88 -18.92 -5.66
C LYS A 80 -7.75 -19.91 -5.35
N ASP A 81 -6.53 -19.41 -5.14
CA ASP A 81 -5.39 -20.26 -4.79
C ASP A 81 -5.59 -20.96 -3.45
N TRP A 82 -6.22 -20.27 -2.48
CA TRP A 82 -6.57 -20.87 -1.19
C TRP A 82 -7.63 -21.95 -1.32
N THR A 83 -8.69 -21.72 -2.09
CA THR A 83 -9.77 -22.71 -2.28
C THR A 83 -9.34 -23.90 -3.12
N LEU A 84 -8.33 -23.76 -3.98
CA LEU A 84 -7.76 -24.84 -4.79
C LEU A 84 -6.58 -25.56 -4.11
N SER A 85 -6.19 -25.16 -2.89
CA SER A 85 -5.08 -25.78 -2.16
C SER A 85 -5.50 -27.14 -1.57
N PRO A 86 -4.78 -28.24 -1.88
CA PRO A 86 -5.06 -29.57 -1.32
C PRO A 86 -4.95 -29.65 0.20
N ALA A 87 -4.32 -28.64 0.84
CA ALA A 87 -4.15 -28.58 2.28
C ALA A 87 -5.43 -28.28 3.07
N PHE A 88 -6.51 -27.85 2.40
CA PHE A 88 -7.78 -27.46 3.05
C PHE A 88 -9.02 -28.17 2.48
N SER A 89 -8.84 -29.16 1.61
CA SER A 89 -9.93 -30.02 1.13
C SER A 89 -10.20 -31.17 2.12
N HIS A 90 -10.85 -30.86 3.24
CA HIS A 90 -11.50 -31.83 4.14
C HIS A 90 -12.81 -31.28 4.67
#